data_AF-A0A415AIF9-F1
#
_entry.id   AF-A0A415AIF9-F1
#
_cell.length_a   1.000
_cell.length_b   1.000
_cell.length_c   1.000
_cell.angle_alpha   90.00
_cell.angle_beta   90.00
_cell.angle_gamma   90.00
#
_symmetry.space_group_name_H-M   'P 1'
#
loop_
_entity.id
_entity.type
_entity.pdbx_description
1 polymer ?
#
loop_
_entity_poly.entity_id
_entity_poly.type
_entity_poly.pdbx_seq_one_letter_code
_entity_poly.pdbx_strand_id
1 'polypeptide(L)' 'MVVIPKTTHIERMKENLEMFDNEMEILRALDKGQPLIGNPQNPDFVSSSVNW' A
#
# COMPACT_ATOMS: atom_id res chain seq x y z
N MET A 1 7.09 -11.95 -1.21
CA MET A 1 6.41 -10.67 -0.93
C MET A 1 5.00 -11.02 -0.48
N VAL A 2 4.59 -10.60 0.72
CA VAL A 2 3.25 -10.87 1.26
C VAL A 2 2.53 -9.53 1.35
N VAL A 3 1.36 -9.40 0.73
CA VAL A 3 0.53 -8.19 0.70
C VAL A 3 -0.77 -8.42 1.47
N ILE A 4 -1.24 -7.40 2.19
CA ILE A 4 -2.49 -7.45 2.97
C ILE A 4 -3.43 -6.35 2.45
N PRO A 5 -4.34 -6.65 1.50
CA PRO A 5 -5.27 -5.68 0.99
C PRO A 5 -6.39 -5.39 2.00
N LYS A 6 -6.69 -4.10 2.22
CA LYS A 6 -7.77 -3.65 3.12
C LYS A 6 -9.04 -3.33 2.33
N THR A 7 -10.17 -3.91 2.71
CA THR A 7 -11.50 -3.55 2.18
C THR A 7 -12.61 -3.80 3.21
N THR A 8 -13.68 -3.01 3.14
CA THR A 8 -14.93 -3.21 3.88
C THR A 8 -16.08 -3.66 2.98
N HIS A 9 -15.84 -3.75 1.67
CA HIS A 9 -16.83 -4.15 0.67
C HIS A 9 -16.52 -5.55 0.17
N ILE A 10 -17.52 -6.44 0.27
CA ILE A 10 -17.39 -7.87 -0.05
C ILE A 10 -17.01 -8.08 -1.53
N GLU A 11 -17.60 -7.33 -2.45
CA GLU A 11 -17.30 -7.45 -3.88
C GLU A 11 -15.81 -7.20 -4.20
N ARG A 12 -15.15 -6.32 -3.45
CA ARG A 12 -13.71 -6.00 -3.62
C ARG A 12 -12.79 -7.04 -2.98
N MET A 13 -13.30 -7.92 -2.11
CA MET A 13 -12.49 -9.00 -1.52
C MET A 13 -12.07 -10.00 -2.58
N LYS A 14 -13.00 -10.34 -3.49
CA LYS A 14 -12.74 -11.29 -4.58
C LYS A 14 -11.74 -10.72 -5.58
N GLU A 15 -11.94 -9.47 -6.01
CA GLU A 15 -11.05 -8.76 -6.92
C GLU A 15 -9.62 -8.65 -6.37
N ASN A 16 -9.46 -8.30 -5.09
CA ASN A 16 -8.14 -8.20 -4.44
C ASN A 16 -7.38 -9.54 -4.37
N LEU A 17 -8.08 -10.68 -4.40
CA LEU A 17 -7.49 -12.02 -4.35
C LEU A 17 -7.21 -12.60 -5.74
N GLU A 18 -7.92 -12.14 -6.77
CA GLU A 18 -7.75 -12.61 -8.16
C GLU A 18 -6.73 -11.78 -8.96
N MET A 19 -6.04 -10.83 -8.31
CA MET A 19 -5.05 -9.93 -8.93
C MET A 19 -3.66 -10.60 -9.06
N PHE A 20 -3.53 -11.57 -9.97
CA PHE A 20 -2.24 -12.18 -10.30
C PHE A 20 -1.96 -12.18 -11.81
N ASP A 21 -1.78 -10.99 -12.39
CA ASP A 21 -1.26 -10.85 -13.75
C ASP A 21 0.13 -10.18 -13.77
N ASN A 22 0.99 -10.69 -14.66
CA ASN A 22 2.45 -10.65 -14.62
C ASN A 22 3.11 -9.36 -15.14
N GLU A 23 2.65 -8.17 -14.76
CA GLU A 23 3.28 -6.90 -15.21
C GLU A 23 4.28 -6.31 -14.21
N MET A 24 5.08 -7.17 -13.57
CA MET A 24 6.04 -6.76 -12.54
C MET A 24 7.15 -5.82 -13.03
N GLU A 25 7.48 -5.82 -14.34
CA GLU A 25 8.51 -4.94 -14.92
C GLU A 25 8.05 -3.49 -15.01
N ILE A 26 6.80 -3.25 -15.40
CA ILE A 26 6.23 -1.90 -15.50
C ILE A 26 6.10 -1.29 -14.09
N LEU A 27 5.69 -2.09 -13.11
CA LEU A 27 5.54 -1.64 -11.72
C LEU A 27 6.85 -1.18 -11.10
N ARG A 28 7.99 -1.80 -11.44
CA ARG A 28 9.31 -1.37 -10.94
C ARG A 28 9.71 0.01 -11.44
N ALA A 29 9.36 0.36 -12.67
CA ALA A 29 9.67 1.68 -13.23
C ALA A 29 8.92 2.83 -12.54
N LEU A 30 7.87 2.53 -11.78
CA LEU A 30 7.06 3.52 -11.06
C LEU A 30 7.56 3.81 -9.63
N ASP A 31 8.63 3.13 -9.17
CA ASP A 31 9.19 3.38 -7.84
C ASP A 31 9.79 4.78 -7.74
N LYS A 32 9.27 5.58 -6.80
CA LYS A 32 9.74 6.94 -6.52
C LYS A 32 10.77 6.99 -5.38
N GLY A 33 11.06 5.85 -4.73
CA GLY A 33 12.03 5.75 -3.64
C GLY A 33 11.68 6.58 -2.40
N GLN A 34 10.41 6.99 -2.27
CA GLN A 34 9.92 7.86 -1.20
C GLN A 34 8.62 7.28 -0.64
N PRO A 35 8.44 7.26 0.69
CA PRO A 35 7.18 6.83 1.29
C PRO A 35 6.06 7.79 0.87
N LEU A 36 4.99 7.24 0.29
CA LEU A 36 3.87 8.03 -0.24
C LEU A 36 2.93 8.55 0.87
N ILE A 37 2.91 7.90 2.03
CA ILE A 37 2.10 8.28 3.20
C ILE A 37 2.94 8.13 4.46
N GLY A 38 3.07 9.21 5.21
CA GLY A 38 3.84 9.28 6.45
C GLY A 38 5.36 9.19 6.23
N ASN A 39 6.12 9.73 7.18
CA ASN A 39 7.55 9.52 7.26
C ASN A 39 7.90 9.18 8.73
N PRO A 40 8.25 7.93 9.05
CA PRO A 40 8.55 7.52 10.42
C PRO A 40 9.73 8.27 11.05
N GLN A 41 10.60 8.85 10.22
CA GLN A 41 11.76 9.62 10.66
C GLN A 41 11.42 11.08 10.96
N ASN A 42 10.23 11.53 10.56
CA ASN A 42 9.75 12.86 10.89
C ASN A 42 8.79 12.78 12.09
N PRO A 43 9.17 13.34 13.25
CA PRO A 43 8.41 13.24 14.49
C PRO A 43 7.00 13.85 14.41
N ASP A 44 6.76 14.81 13.50
CA ASP A 44 5.44 15.41 13.31
C ASP A 44 4.43 14.38 12.74
N PHE A 45 4.87 13.52 11.82
CA PHE A 45 4.02 12.46 11.26
C PHE A 45 3.78 11.32 12.26
N VAL A 46 4.74 11.04 13.14
CA VAL A 46 4.59 10.03 14.20
C VAL A 46 3.42 10.37 15.12
N SER A 47 3.27 11.66 15.47
CA SER A 47 2.18 12.12 16.34
C SER A 47 0.79 11.89 15.73
N SER A 48 0.66 12.01 14.41
CA SER A 48 -0.60 11.83 13.70
C SER A 48 -1.06 10.37 13.61
N SER A 49 -0.13 9.42 13.68
CA SER A 49 -0.41 7.98 13.64
C SER A 49 -0.94 7.42 14.97
N VAL A 50 -0.84 8.17 16.07
CA VAL A 50 -1.31 7.73 17.39
C VAL A 50 -2.84 7.79 17.52
N ASN A 51 -3.51 8.64 16.73
CA ASN A 51 -4.96 8.88 16.80
C ASN A 51 -5.73 8.37 15.57
N TRP A 52 -5.09 7.54 14.72
CA TRP A 52 -5.72 6.99 13.51
C TRP A 52 -6.56 5.74 13.85
#